data_AF-A3EY03-F1
#
_entry.id   AF-A3EY03-F1
#
_cell.length_a   1.000
_cell.length_b   1.000
_cell.length_c   1.000
_cell.angle_alpha   90.00
_cell.angle_beta   90.00
_cell.angle_gamma   90.00
#
_symmetry.space_group_name_H-M   'P 1'
#
loop_
_entity.id
_entity.type
_entity.pdbx_description
1 polymer ?
#
loop_
_entity_poly.entity_id
_entity_poly.type
_entity_poly.pdbx_seq_one_letter_code
_entity_poly.pdbx_strand_id
1 'polypeptide(L)'
;MTAINSCIEVDITGQVVSDSIGTRMYSGFGGQVDFIRGAAEGLDGKGKPIIAMQSTNEKTGESKISAFLKPGAGIVTTRAHVHYVVTEYGIAYLFGKSLRQRAYALINIAHPNHREVLEKAAYDRLKVMPSA
;
A
#
# COMPACT_ATOMS: atom_id res chain seq x y z
N MET A 1 -14.47 -12.82 -8.16
CA MET A 1 -14.05 -11.63 -8.93
C MET A 1 -12.61 -11.25 -8.58
N THR A 2 -11.77 -10.91 -9.55
CA THR A 2 -10.38 -10.44 -9.30
C THR A 2 -10.25 -9.00 -9.78
N ALA A 3 -10.03 -8.06 -8.87
CA ALA A 3 -9.85 -6.64 -9.17
C ALA A 3 -8.37 -6.28 -9.01
N ILE A 4 -7.71 -5.89 -10.10
CA ILE A 4 -6.28 -5.52 -10.09
C ILE A 4 -6.18 -4.06 -10.50
N ASN A 5 -5.62 -3.24 -9.62
CA ASN A 5 -5.38 -1.82 -9.85
C ASN A 5 -3.95 -1.45 -9.48
N SER A 6 -3.46 -0.33 -10.00
CA SER A 6 -2.16 0.23 -9.63
C SER A 6 -2.30 1.45 -8.72
N CYS A 7 -1.20 1.85 -8.09
CA CYS A 7 -1.13 3.05 -7.27
C CYS A 7 0.22 3.75 -7.42
N ILE A 8 0.29 4.97 -6.90
CA ILE A 8 1.48 5.83 -6.88
C ILE A 8 2.32 5.56 -5.62
N GLU A 9 1.67 5.42 -4.47
CA GLU A 9 2.32 5.28 -3.18
C GLU A 9 1.41 4.53 -2.19
N VAL A 10 2.03 3.77 -1.28
CA VAL A 10 1.36 3.11 -0.16
C VAL A 10 2.13 3.39 1.12
N ASP A 11 1.46 3.83 2.20
CA ASP A 11 2.13 3.96 3.49
C ASP A 11 2.19 2.65 4.27
N ILE A 12 3.07 2.55 5.28
CA ILE A 12 3.20 1.36 6.13
C ILE A 12 1.93 0.95 6.89
N THR A 13 0.87 1.78 6.89
CA THR A 13 -0.44 1.43 7.47
C THR A 13 -1.42 0.85 6.44
N GLY A 14 -1.06 0.88 5.16
CA GLY A 14 -1.86 0.42 4.03
C GLY A 14 -2.79 1.49 3.44
N GLN A 15 -2.53 2.78 3.67
CA GLN A 15 -3.23 3.82 2.92
C GLN A 15 -2.65 3.90 1.51
N VAL A 16 -3.50 3.95 0.50
CA VAL A 16 -3.10 3.89 -0.91
C VAL A 16 -3.47 5.19 -1.61
N VAL A 17 -2.46 5.80 -2.23
CA VAL A 17 -2.57 7.01 -3.05
C VAL A 17 -2.43 6.60 -4.52
N SER A 18 -3.41 6.97 -5.33
CA SER A 18 -3.46 6.56 -6.74
C SER A 18 -3.67 7.71 -7.71
N ASP A 19 -4.10 8.88 -7.24
CA ASP A 19 -4.50 10.01 -8.08
C ASP A 19 -3.54 11.21 -8.06
N SER A 20 -2.60 11.24 -7.11
CA SER A 20 -1.83 12.43 -6.79
C SER A 20 -0.40 12.11 -6.32
N ILE A 21 0.49 13.09 -6.45
CA ILE A 21 1.85 13.08 -5.93
C ILE A 21 1.98 14.28 -4.99
N GLY A 22 1.79 14.06 -3.68
CA GLY A 22 1.58 15.14 -2.73
C GLY A 22 0.39 15.99 -3.15
N THR A 23 0.54 17.31 -3.21
CA THR A 23 -0.53 18.24 -3.61
C THR A 23 -0.80 18.28 -5.13
N ARG A 24 0.04 17.65 -5.96
CA ARG A 24 -0.12 17.66 -7.41
C ARG A 24 -1.04 16.52 -7.85
N MET A 25 -2.17 16.86 -8.45
CA MET A 25 -3.03 15.88 -9.13
C MET A 25 -2.31 15.30 -10.36
N TYR A 26 -2.27 13.98 -10.44
CA TYR A 26 -1.62 13.21 -11.51
C TYR A 26 -2.66 12.58 -12.43
N SER A 27 -3.75 12.05 -11.84
CA SER A 27 -4.90 11.48 -12.53
C SER A 27 -6.18 11.87 -11.78
N GLY A 28 -7.17 10.97 -11.71
CA GLY A 28 -8.38 11.16 -10.89
C GLY A 28 -8.71 9.92 -10.05
N PHE A 29 -9.70 10.06 -9.18
CA PHE A 29 -10.19 9.04 -8.26
C PHE A 29 -10.57 7.71 -8.95
N GLY A 30 -11.24 7.78 -10.11
CA GLY A 30 -11.62 6.62 -10.91
C GLY A 30 -12.61 5.67 -10.20
N GLY A 31 -12.65 4.40 -10.60
CA GLY A 31 -13.48 3.36 -9.96
C GLY A 31 -12.68 2.40 -9.07
N GLN A 32 -11.42 2.72 -8.75
CA GLN A 32 -10.51 1.80 -8.05
C GLN A 32 -11.14 1.26 -6.77
N VAL A 33 -11.65 2.14 -5.91
CA VAL A 33 -12.24 1.73 -4.63
C VAL A 33 -13.51 0.91 -4.82
N ASP A 34 -14.30 1.19 -5.85
CA ASP A 34 -15.54 0.47 -6.15
C ASP A 34 -15.25 -0.98 -6.49
N PHE A 35 -14.28 -1.23 -7.38
CA PHE A 35 -13.87 -2.58 -7.76
C PHE A 35 -13.16 -3.31 -6.62
N ILE A 36 -12.35 -2.61 -5.82
CA ILE A 36 -11.69 -3.18 -4.64
C ILE A 36 -12.74 -3.62 -3.61
N ARG A 37 -13.74 -2.77 -3.33
CA ARG A 37 -14.82 -3.09 -2.40
C ARG A 37 -15.71 -4.21 -2.92
N GLY A 38 -16.16 -4.12 -4.18
CA GLY A 38 -17.00 -5.13 -4.81
C GLY A 38 -16.32 -6.50 -4.87
N ALA A 39 -15.01 -6.54 -5.12
CA ALA A 39 -14.25 -7.79 -5.03
C ALA A 39 -14.19 -8.31 -3.58
N ALA A 40 -14.03 -7.46 -2.57
CA ALA A 40 -13.98 -7.89 -1.18
C ALA A 40 -15.32 -8.44 -0.66
N GLU A 41 -16.45 -7.95 -1.17
CA GLU A 41 -17.81 -8.31 -0.74
C GLU A 41 -18.51 -9.35 -1.63
N GLY A 42 -17.80 -9.96 -2.58
CA GLY A 42 -18.38 -10.98 -3.46
C GLY A 42 -19.00 -12.14 -2.67
N LEU A 43 -20.25 -12.49 -3.01
CA LEU A 43 -21.05 -13.52 -2.31
C LEU A 43 -20.40 -14.91 -2.30
N ASP A 44 -19.52 -15.19 -3.26
CA ASP A 44 -18.79 -16.45 -3.35
C ASP A 44 -17.60 -16.56 -2.38
N GLY A 45 -17.24 -15.46 -1.70
CA GLY A 45 -16.10 -15.37 -0.79
C GLY A 45 -14.74 -15.56 -1.45
N LYS A 46 -14.66 -15.59 -2.79
CA LYS A 46 -13.43 -15.89 -3.56
C LYS A 46 -12.79 -14.64 -4.17
N GLY A 47 -13.30 -13.47 -3.82
CA GLY A 47 -12.87 -12.22 -4.40
C GLY A 47 -11.45 -11.81 -4.00
N LYS A 48 -10.73 -11.17 -4.94
CA LYS A 48 -9.32 -10.80 -4.79
C LYS A 48 -9.11 -9.33 -5.15
N PRO A 49 -9.13 -8.41 -4.16
CA PRO A 49 -8.81 -7.00 -4.35
C PRO A 49 -7.29 -6.81 -4.27
N ILE A 50 -6.66 -6.46 -5.39
CA ILE A 50 -5.20 -6.40 -5.54
C ILE A 50 -4.79 -4.98 -5.96
N ILE A 51 -3.88 -4.40 -5.19
CA ILE A 51 -3.11 -3.21 -5.55
C ILE A 51 -1.71 -3.67 -5.95
N ALA A 52 -1.30 -3.39 -7.18
CA ALA A 52 0.00 -3.80 -7.73
C ALA A 52 0.83 -2.58 -8.14
N MET A 53 2.07 -2.51 -7.69
CA MET A 53 3.00 -1.44 -8.04
C MET A 53 4.44 -1.94 -8.02
N GLN A 54 5.33 -1.25 -8.75
CA GLN A 54 6.77 -1.41 -8.52
C GLN A 54 7.13 -0.92 -7.12
N SER A 55 8.11 -1.53 -6.46
CA SER A 55 8.51 -1.12 -5.11
C SER A 55 9.24 0.23 -5.07
N THR A 56 9.79 0.67 -6.20
CA THR A 56 10.44 1.96 -6.39
C THR A 56 9.92 2.70 -7.63
N ASN A 57 10.21 3.99 -7.70
CA ASN A 57 10.11 4.77 -8.93
C ASN A 57 11.39 4.56 -9.75
N GLU A 58 11.25 4.04 -10.98
CA GLU A 58 12.38 3.74 -11.87
C GLU A 58 13.27 4.96 -12.17
N LYS A 59 12.69 6.18 -12.19
CA LYS A 59 13.43 7.40 -12.54
C LYS A 59 14.17 8.01 -11.35
N THR A 60 13.57 7.96 -10.16
CA THR A 60 14.11 8.64 -8.96
C THR A 60 14.77 7.69 -7.97
N GLY A 61 14.50 6.38 -8.06
CA GLY A 61 14.90 5.40 -7.06
C GLY A 61 14.14 5.48 -5.73
N GLU A 62 13.21 6.44 -5.57
CA GLU A 62 12.39 6.60 -4.37
C GLU A 62 11.51 5.37 -4.14
N SER A 63 11.36 4.95 -2.89
CA SER A 63 10.41 3.87 -2.55
C SER A 63 8.97 4.34 -2.75
N LYS A 64 8.14 3.45 -3.30
CA LYS A 64 6.67 3.64 -3.35
C LYS A 64 5.98 3.11 -2.10
N ILE A 65 6.69 2.39 -1.23
CA ILE A 65 6.25 2.08 0.13
C ILE A 65 6.90 3.10 1.06
N SER A 66 6.11 3.88 1.78
CA SER A 66 6.62 4.98 2.61
C SER A 66 6.18 4.89 4.06
N ALA A 67 6.96 5.48 4.96
CA ALA A 67 6.56 5.57 6.36
C ALA A 67 5.36 6.49 6.57
N PHE A 68 5.24 7.55 5.76
CA PHE A 68 4.13 8.49 5.73
C PHE A 68 3.90 8.90 4.27
N LEU A 69 2.64 9.08 3.90
CA LEU A 69 2.29 9.62 2.58
C LEU A 69 2.86 11.02 2.40
N LYS A 70 3.17 11.38 1.15
CA LYS A 70 3.56 12.75 0.80
C LYS A 70 2.51 13.75 1.31
N PRO A 71 2.91 14.86 1.96
CA PRO A 71 1.96 15.85 2.46
C PRO A 71 0.99 16.33 1.38
N GLY A 72 -0.30 16.31 1.69
CA GLY A 72 -1.38 16.69 0.78
C GLY A 72 -1.79 15.62 -0.25
N ALA A 73 -1.21 14.42 -0.21
CA ALA A 73 -1.61 13.32 -1.09
C ALA A 73 -3.05 12.85 -0.85
N GLY A 74 -3.77 12.59 -1.93
CA GLY A 74 -5.14 12.09 -1.97
C GLY A 74 -5.20 10.58 -1.72
N ILE A 75 -5.81 10.18 -0.60
CA ILE A 75 -6.05 8.76 -0.30
C ILE A 75 -7.25 8.29 -1.13
N VAL A 76 -7.01 7.39 -2.09
CA VAL A 76 -8.07 6.82 -2.94
C VAL A 76 -8.61 5.53 -2.32
N THR A 77 -7.71 4.62 -1.94
CA THR A 77 -8.09 3.38 -1.23
C THR A 77 -7.62 3.47 0.22
N THR A 78 -8.58 3.54 1.14
CA THR A 78 -8.27 3.65 2.57
C THR A 78 -7.66 2.36 3.12
N ARG A 79 -7.00 2.48 4.27
CA ARG A 79 -6.44 1.32 5.00
C ARG A 79 -7.47 0.24 5.34
N ALA A 80 -8.76 0.57 5.39
CA ALA A 80 -9.83 -0.40 5.66
C ALA A 80 -10.18 -1.25 4.42
N HIS A 81 -9.97 -0.72 3.23
CA HIS A 81 -10.33 -1.38 1.97
C HIS A 81 -9.19 -2.21 1.37
N VAL A 82 -7.93 -1.91 1.70
CA VAL A 82 -6.79 -2.64 1.12
C VAL A 82 -6.73 -4.08 1.62
N HIS A 83 -6.62 -5.03 0.67
CA HIS A 83 -6.44 -6.46 0.96
C HIS A 83 -5.06 -6.93 0.57
N TYR A 84 -4.76 -7.00 -0.74
CA TYR A 84 -3.47 -7.43 -1.24
C TYR A 84 -2.70 -6.23 -1.82
N VAL A 85 -1.44 -6.09 -1.43
CA VAL A 85 -0.46 -5.21 -2.07
C VAL A 85 0.63 -6.09 -2.68
N VAL A 86 0.99 -5.85 -3.93
CA VAL A 86 1.92 -6.68 -4.69
C VAL A 86 3.01 -5.80 -5.31
N THR A 87 4.25 -6.25 -5.18
CA THR A 87 5.43 -5.70 -5.86
C THR A 87 6.21 -6.82 -6.53
N GLU A 88 7.29 -6.46 -7.23
CA GLU A 88 8.27 -7.40 -7.76
C GLU A 88 8.96 -8.27 -6.68
N TYR A 89 8.83 -7.92 -5.39
CA TYR A 89 9.41 -8.67 -4.27
C TYR A 89 8.42 -9.57 -3.53
N GLY A 90 7.14 -9.57 -3.90
CA GLY A 90 6.15 -10.50 -3.35
C GLY A 90 4.78 -9.90 -3.06
N ILE A 91 4.05 -10.56 -2.16
CA ILE A 91 2.65 -10.26 -1.84
C ILE A 91 2.50 -9.97 -0.35
N ALA A 92 1.93 -8.82 -0.02
CA ALA A 92 1.52 -8.44 1.33
C ALA A 92 -0.01 -8.45 1.44
N TYR A 93 -0.56 -9.41 2.19
CA TYR A 93 -1.96 -9.37 2.61
C TYR A 93 -2.11 -8.52 3.89
N LEU A 94 -3.07 -7.58 3.93
CA LEU A 94 -3.23 -6.56 4.98
C LEU A 94 -4.59 -6.57 5.68
N PHE A 95 -5.61 -7.18 5.09
CA PHE A 95 -6.94 -7.21 5.71
C PHE A 95 -6.92 -8.04 7.01
N GLY A 96 -7.57 -7.54 8.05
CA GLY A 96 -7.54 -8.13 9.40
C GLY A 96 -6.21 -7.98 10.17
N LYS A 97 -5.15 -7.42 9.57
CA LYS A 97 -3.87 -7.20 10.25
C LYS A 97 -3.83 -5.90 11.05
N SER A 98 -3.17 -5.95 12.22
CA SER A 98 -2.78 -4.78 13.01
C SER A 98 -1.78 -3.89 12.25
N LEU A 99 -1.62 -2.62 12.68
CA LEU A 99 -0.66 -1.70 12.06
C LEU A 99 0.77 -2.25 12.05
N ARG A 100 1.19 -2.91 13.13
CA ARG A 100 2.50 -3.58 13.22
C ARG A 100 2.67 -4.67 12.16
N GLN A 101 1.69 -5.57 12.07
CA GLN A 101 1.70 -6.68 11.10
C GLN A 101 1.62 -6.19 9.64
N ARG A 102 0.91 -5.07 9.41
CA ARG A 102 0.85 -4.41 8.09
C ARG A 102 2.19 -3.83 7.70
N ALA A 103 2.82 -3.06 8.61
CA ALA A 103 4.13 -2.48 8.39
C ALA A 103 5.14 -3.57 8.05
N TYR A 104 5.17 -4.66 8.84
CA TYR A 104 6.05 -5.79 8.57
C TYR A 104 5.81 -6.44 7.21
N ALA A 105 4.56 -6.70 6.85
CA ALA A 105 4.22 -7.30 5.56
C ALA A 105 4.60 -6.41 4.38
N LEU A 106 4.38 -5.09 4.48
CA LEU A 106 4.75 -4.12 3.45
C LEU A 106 6.27 -3.97 3.31
N ILE A 107 7.01 -3.91 4.42
CA ILE A 107 8.48 -3.84 4.42
C ILE A 107 9.08 -5.07 3.72
N ASN A 108 8.52 -6.27 3.95
CA ASN A 108 9.00 -7.49 3.31
C ASN A 108 8.85 -7.50 1.78
N ILE A 109 7.91 -6.72 1.23
CA ILE A 109 7.72 -6.56 -0.22
C ILE A 109 8.28 -5.23 -0.74
N ALA A 110 8.95 -4.43 0.10
CA ALA A 110 9.68 -3.25 -0.34
C ALA A 110 11.02 -3.64 -0.97
N HIS A 111 11.59 -2.73 -1.77
CA HIS A 111 12.93 -2.87 -2.30
C HIS A 111 13.94 -3.09 -1.16
N PRO A 112 14.87 -4.06 -1.27
CA PRO A 112 15.84 -4.38 -0.21
C PRO A 112 16.56 -3.16 0.38
N ASN A 113 17.03 -2.24 -0.49
CA ASN A 113 17.72 -1.01 -0.07
C ASN A 113 16.90 -0.06 0.83
N HIS A 114 15.56 -0.17 0.82
CA HIS A 114 14.68 0.73 1.57
C HIS A 114 14.15 0.09 2.87
N ARG A 115 14.37 -1.22 3.08
CA ARG A 115 13.75 -1.97 4.19
C ARG A 115 14.20 -1.48 5.56
N GLU A 116 15.50 -1.28 5.74
CA GLU A 116 16.07 -0.81 7.01
C GLU A 116 15.52 0.57 7.41
N VAL A 117 15.49 1.50 6.45
CA VAL A 117 14.95 2.85 6.67
C VAL A 117 13.46 2.80 7.00
N LEU A 118 12.69 1.98 6.29
CA LEU A 118 11.26 1.79 6.56
C LEU A 118 11.01 1.16 7.93
N GLU A 119 11.82 0.19 8.33
CA GLU A 119 11.70 -0.47 9.63
C GLU A 119 11.98 0.50 10.78
N LYS A 120 13.05 1.29 10.67
CA LYS A 120 13.35 2.36 11.64
C LYS A 120 12.20 3.36 11.73
N ALA A 121 11.74 3.88 10.59
CA ALA A 121 10.64 4.84 10.56
C ALA A 121 9.32 4.24 11.08
N ALA A 122 9.07 2.95 10.84
CA ALA A 122 7.92 2.23 11.37
C ALA A 122 7.99 2.09 12.89
N TYR A 123 9.17 1.77 13.45
CA TYR A 123 9.38 1.78 14.90
C TYR A 123 9.15 3.17 15.48
N ASP A 124 9.70 4.21 14.85
CA ASP A 124 9.53 5.59 15.32
C ASP A 124 8.07 6.03 15.30
N ARG A 125 7.29 5.60 14.29
CA ARG A 125 5.85 5.91 14.14
C ARG A 125 4.97 5.08 15.08
N LEU A 126 5.22 3.78 15.20
CA LEU A 126 4.33 2.82 15.88
C LEU A 126 4.76 2.48 17.31
N LYS A 127 5.97 2.88 17.71
CA LYS A 127 6.61 2.56 19.00
C LYS A 127 6.69 1.06 19.30
N VAL A 128 6.77 0.25 18.25
CA VAL A 128 6.89 -1.21 18.32
C VAL A 128 7.66 -1.71 17.10
N MET A 129 8.55 -2.69 17.31
CA MET A 129 9.31 -3.30 16.21
C MET A 129 8.36 -4.08 15.28
N PRO A 130 8.35 -3.79 13.97
CA PRO A 130 7.51 -4.51 13.02
C PRO A 130 7.89 -6.00 12.92
N SER A 131 9.18 -6.30 12.99
CA SER A 131 9.77 -7.64 12.83
C SER A 131 9.75 -8.52 14.08
N ALA A 132 9.34 -7.98 15.23
CA ALA A 132 9.31 -8.70 16.51
C ALA A 132 8.15 -9.69 16.66
#